data_AF-A0A2H0NEK7-F1
#
_entry.id   AF-A0A2H0NEK7-F1
#
_cell.length_a   1.000
_cell.length_b   1.000
_cell.length_c   1.000
_cell.angle_alpha   90.00
_cell.angle_beta   90.00
_cell.angle_gamma   90.00
#
_symmetry.space_group_name_H-M   'P 1'
#
loop_
_entity.id
_entity.type
_entity.pdbx_description
1 polymer ?
#
loop_
_entity_poly.entity_id
_entity_poly.type
_entity_poly.pdbx_seq_one_letter_code
_entity_poly.pdbx_strand_id
1 'polypeptide(L)'
;MANDRDEHGIGITLLSMPDFFKSDTEICFKMKSGFNPNKDNFNTLNNLNKLRAVDDDSDFILFNNSSLMAFQLKPYRNKLNREDLFKFIKKVILHYGNDLGQTNLIILPQAKPYTTFDLNFNKLHADIKSLSLKSKGEIYFKFNEMNKNNVIIELYPKLSKTSVPFVLPSDKF
;
A
#
# COMPACT_ATOMS: atom_id res chain seq x y z
N MET A 1 20.35 -8.53 0.34
CA MET A 1 19.78 -9.21 1.52
C MET A 1 18.66 -8.44 2.21
N ALA A 2 18.82 -7.18 2.65
CA ALA A 2 17.70 -6.37 3.15
C ALA A 2 16.81 -5.82 2.02
N ASN A 3 17.40 -5.34 0.91
CA ASN A 3 16.67 -4.80 -0.24
C ASN A 3 15.76 -5.84 -0.92
N ASP A 4 16.23 -7.08 -1.12
CA ASP A 4 15.46 -8.10 -1.84
C ASP A 4 14.14 -8.47 -1.12
N ARG A 5 14.14 -8.46 0.22
CA ARG A 5 12.93 -8.75 1.01
C ARG A 5 11.90 -7.61 0.92
N ASP A 6 12.38 -6.38 0.85
CA ASP A 6 11.51 -5.22 0.66
C ASP A 6 10.90 -5.22 -0.74
N GLU A 7 11.70 -5.54 -1.76
CA GLU A 7 11.23 -5.69 -3.14
C GLU A 7 10.20 -6.82 -3.29
N HIS A 8 10.42 -7.98 -2.66
CA HIS A 8 9.43 -9.07 -2.68
C HIS A 8 8.13 -8.71 -1.95
N GLY A 9 8.22 -8.07 -0.77
CA GLY A 9 7.02 -7.65 -0.02
C GLY A 9 6.20 -6.58 -0.75
N ILE A 10 6.88 -5.66 -1.44
CA ILE A 10 6.27 -4.67 -2.32
C ILE A 10 5.65 -5.34 -3.54
N GLY A 11 6.38 -6.25 -4.21
CA GLY A 11 5.88 -6.98 -5.38
C GLY A 11 4.63 -7.80 -5.08
N ILE A 12 4.64 -8.58 -4.01
CA ILE A 12 3.45 -9.36 -3.57
C ILE A 12 2.29 -8.41 -3.24
N THR A 13 2.58 -7.28 -2.59
CA THR A 13 1.54 -6.28 -2.33
C THR A 13 0.93 -5.78 -3.62
N LEU A 14 1.73 -5.29 -4.55
CA LEU A 14 1.27 -4.80 -5.85
C LEU A 14 0.40 -5.84 -6.56
N LEU A 15 0.89 -7.08 -6.70
CA LEU A 15 0.18 -8.14 -7.44
C LEU A 15 -1.11 -8.61 -6.76
N SER A 16 -1.20 -8.51 -5.43
CA SER A 16 -2.42 -8.88 -4.69
C SER A 16 -3.44 -7.74 -4.57
N MET A 17 -3.04 -6.50 -4.84
CA MET A 17 -3.95 -5.36 -4.74
C MET A 17 -5.16 -5.49 -5.67
N PRO A 18 -5.01 -5.85 -6.96
CA PRO A 18 -6.15 -6.04 -7.86
C PRO A 18 -7.23 -6.98 -7.33
N ASP A 19 -6.89 -8.03 -6.55
CA ASP A 19 -7.88 -8.96 -6.00
C ASP A 19 -8.87 -8.27 -5.02
N PHE A 20 -8.50 -7.14 -4.43
CA PHE A 20 -9.38 -6.34 -3.56
C PHE A 20 -10.26 -5.35 -4.31
N PHE A 21 -9.98 -5.12 -5.59
CA PHE A 21 -10.72 -4.21 -6.46
C PHE A 21 -11.38 -5.06 -7.57
N LYS A 22 -12.38 -4.52 -8.27
CA LYS A 22 -13.22 -5.32 -9.20
C LYS A 22 -12.38 -5.94 -10.34
N SER A 23 -13.00 -6.87 -11.09
CA SER A 23 -12.40 -7.77 -12.10
C SER A 23 -11.59 -7.14 -13.23
N ASP A 24 -11.53 -5.82 -13.37
CA ASP A 24 -10.83 -5.12 -14.45
C ASP A 24 -9.86 -4.07 -13.88
N THR A 25 -9.14 -4.43 -12.82
CA THR A 25 -8.15 -3.55 -12.18
C THR A 25 -6.78 -3.74 -12.81
N GLU A 26 -6.22 -2.66 -13.34
CA GLU A 26 -4.87 -2.62 -13.86
C GLU A 26 -3.92 -1.92 -12.88
N ILE A 27 -2.68 -2.42 -12.78
CA ILE A 27 -1.61 -1.73 -12.04
C ILE A 27 -0.85 -0.86 -13.03
N CYS A 28 -0.86 0.45 -12.78
CA CYS A 28 -0.21 1.45 -13.60
C CYS A 28 0.92 2.13 -12.82
N PHE A 29 1.87 2.70 -13.57
CA PHE A 29 2.93 3.55 -13.03
C PHE A 29 2.96 4.87 -13.78
N LYS A 30 3.14 5.98 -13.06
CA LYS A 30 3.33 7.28 -13.70
C LYS A 30 4.72 7.36 -14.32
N MET A 31 4.76 7.52 -15.64
CA MET A 31 5.99 7.59 -16.42
C MET A 31 6.45 9.04 -16.60
N LYS A 32 7.74 9.26 -16.87
CA LYS A 32 8.28 10.58 -17.24
C LYS A 32 7.61 11.10 -18.51
N SER A 33 7.48 12.42 -18.63
CA SER A 33 6.85 13.11 -19.79
C SER A 33 7.43 12.70 -21.16
N GLY A 34 8.69 12.27 -21.21
CA GLY A 34 9.35 11.81 -22.45
C GLY A 34 9.29 10.30 -22.72
N PHE A 35 8.55 9.52 -21.92
CA PHE A 35 8.47 8.07 -22.09
C PHE A 35 7.82 7.71 -23.44
N ASN A 36 8.48 6.83 -24.18
CA ASN A 36 7.99 6.32 -25.46
C ASN A 36 7.80 4.80 -25.38
N PRO A 37 6.55 4.29 -25.40
CA PRO A 37 6.29 2.86 -25.23
C PRO A 37 6.87 1.97 -26.35
N ASN A 38 7.22 2.54 -27.50
CA ASN A 38 7.83 1.81 -28.61
C ASN A 38 9.36 1.70 -28.51
N LYS A 39 9.99 2.48 -27.63
CA LYS A 39 11.46 2.56 -27.48
C LYS A 39 11.93 2.21 -26.08
N ASP A 40 11.20 2.68 -25.08
CA ASP A 40 11.55 2.56 -23.67
C ASP A 40 10.91 1.29 -23.10
N ASN A 41 11.65 0.18 -23.19
CA ASN A 41 11.23 -1.09 -22.61
C ASN A 41 11.78 -1.27 -21.20
N PHE A 42 11.01 -1.93 -20.34
CA PHE A 42 11.45 -2.34 -19.00
C PHE A 42 11.15 -3.83 -18.79
N ASN A 43 12.16 -4.56 -18.34
CA ASN A 43 12.09 -5.98 -17.99
C ASN A 43 12.49 -6.24 -16.53
N THR A 44 12.79 -5.19 -15.77
CA THR A 44 13.14 -5.25 -14.35
C THR A 44 12.54 -4.08 -13.59
N LEU A 45 12.33 -4.23 -12.28
CA LEU A 45 11.87 -3.15 -11.40
C LEU A 45 12.84 -1.96 -11.40
N ASN A 46 14.16 -2.23 -11.48
CA ASN A 46 15.17 -1.19 -11.57
C ASN A 46 15.06 -0.37 -12.87
N ASN A 47 14.76 -1.01 -14.00
CA ASN A 47 14.53 -0.30 -15.26
C ASN A 47 13.24 0.52 -15.20
N LEU A 48 12.17 -0.04 -14.62
CA LEU A 48 10.92 0.68 -14.40
C LEU A 48 11.15 1.94 -13.54
N ASN A 49 11.85 1.82 -12.41
CA ASN A 49 12.13 2.94 -11.51
C ASN A 49 12.91 4.09 -12.17
N LYS A 50 13.77 3.80 -13.16
CA LYS A 50 14.47 4.85 -13.92
C LYS A 50 13.56 5.62 -14.87
N LEU A 51 12.47 5.01 -15.32
CA LEU A 51 11.52 5.58 -16.29
C LEU A 51 10.33 6.28 -15.60
N ARG A 52 10.11 6.01 -14.31
CA ARG A 52 9.07 6.63 -13.49
C ARG A 52 9.36 8.11 -13.22
N ALA A 53 8.28 8.89 -13.10
CA ALA A 53 8.35 10.30 -12.73
C ALA A 53 8.96 10.46 -11.31
N VAL A 54 9.91 11.40 -11.14
CA VAL A 54 10.69 11.56 -9.89
C VAL A 54 9.96 12.45 -8.87
N ASP A 55 9.03 13.25 -9.35
CA ASP A 55 8.19 14.20 -8.62
C ASP A 55 6.85 13.60 -8.16
N ASP A 56 6.69 12.28 -8.26
CA ASP A 56 5.46 11.59 -7.86
C ASP A 56 5.62 10.95 -6.48
N ASP A 57 4.73 11.32 -5.56
CA ASP A 57 4.64 10.71 -4.24
C ASP A 57 3.99 9.31 -4.29
N SER A 58 3.41 8.91 -5.42
CA SER A 58 2.78 7.60 -5.60
C SER A 58 3.77 6.50 -6.01
N ASP A 59 3.67 5.35 -5.36
CA ASP A 59 4.43 4.14 -5.71
C ASP A 59 3.82 3.39 -6.90
N PHE A 60 2.49 3.42 -7.00
CA PHE A 60 1.73 2.83 -8.11
C PHE A 60 0.33 3.43 -8.16
N ILE A 61 -0.37 3.15 -9.25
CA ILE A 61 -1.75 3.57 -9.48
C ILE A 61 -2.57 2.32 -9.78
N LEU A 62 -3.78 2.23 -9.25
CA LEU A 62 -4.79 1.29 -9.74
C LEU A 62 -5.72 2.02 -10.69
N PHE A 63 -5.85 1.50 -11.90
CA PHE A 63 -6.85 1.93 -12.87
C PHE A 63 -8.00 0.93 -12.87
N ASN A 64 -9.21 1.40 -12.59
CA ASN A 64 -10.41 0.58 -12.59
C ASN A 64 -11.63 1.44 -12.94
N ASN A 65 -12.48 0.99 -13.87
CA ASN A 65 -13.71 1.68 -14.26
C ASN A 65 -13.50 3.18 -14.56
N SER A 66 -12.47 3.51 -15.34
CA SER A 66 -12.11 4.89 -15.70
C SER A 66 -11.68 5.78 -14.53
N SER A 67 -11.40 5.21 -13.36
CA SER A 67 -10.89 5.91 -12.18
C SER A 67 -9.43 5.53 -11.91
N LEU A 68 -8.63 6.52 -11.52
CA LEU A 68 -7.24 6.35 -11.10
C LEU A 68 -7.16 6.54 -9.60
N MET A 69 -6.60 5.54 -8.91
CA MET A 69 -6.34 5.59 -7.48
C MET A 69 -4.83 5.49 -7.26
N ALA A 70 -4.21 6.58 -6.82
CA ALA A 70 -2.80 6.61 -6.49
C ALA A 70 -2.56 5.98 -5.12
N PHE A 71 -1.49 5.21 -4.98
CA PHE A 71 -1.13 4.54 -3.74
C PHE A 71 0.34 4.76 -3.41
N GLN A 72 0.63 4.83 -2.12
CA GLN A 72 1.98 4.82 -1.59
C GLN A 72 2.11 3.72 -0.53
N LEU A 73 3.18 2.94 -0.63
CA LEU A 73 3.52 1.84 0.25
C LEU A 73 4.45 2.32 1.34
N LYS A 74 4.12 2.02 2.60
CA LYS A 74 4.96 2.35 3.75
C LYS A 74 5.26 1.08 4.55
N PRO A 75 6.48 0.51 4.44
CA PRO A 75 6.86 -0.62 5.26
C PRO A 75 6.96 -0.21 6.74
N TYR A 76 6.31 -0.99 7.60
CA TYR A 76 6.27 -0.78 9.04
C TYR A 76 7.03 -1.90 9.76
N ARG A 77 8.17 -1.56 10.38
CA ARG A 77 9.09 -2.55 10.98
C ARG A 77 9.12 -2.55 12.50
N ASN A 78 8.44 -1.58 13.13
CA ASN A 78 8.40 -1.46 14.58
C ASN A 78 7.46 -2.51 15.18
N LYS A 79 7.41 -2.58 16.51
CA LYS A 79 6.55 -3.51 17.24
C LYS A 79 5.08 -3.30 16.87
N LEU A 80 4.38 -4.36 16.45
CA LEU A 80 2.96 -4.31 16.10
C LEU A 80 2.06 -4.15 17.34
N ASN A 81 2.05 -2.94 17.88
CA ASN A 81 1.12 -2.49 18.89
C ASN A 81 0.49 -1.15 18.48
N ARG A 82 -0.63 -0.80 19.10
CA ARG A 82 -1.40 0.40 18.74
C ARG A 82 -0.56 1.67 18.78
N GLU A 83 0.23 1.86 19.83
CA GLU A 83 0.95 3.11 20.10
C GLU A 83 2.05 3.36 19.08
N ASP A 84 2.86 2.34 18.80
CA ASP A 84 3.95 2.44 17.84
C ASP A 84 3.43 2.56 16.40
N LEU A 85 2.33 1.87 16.07
CA LEU A 85 1.71 1.97 14.76
C LEU A 85 1.08 3.36 14.56
N PHE A 86 0.38 3.88 15.57
CA PHE A 86 -0.17 5.24 15.54
C PHE A 86 0.94 6.30 15.39
N LYS A 87 2.01 6.21 16.18
CA LYS A 87 3.17 7.12 16.05
C LYS A 87 3.76 7.10 14.65
N PHE A 88 3.88 5.92 14.05
CA PHE A 88 4.36 5.78 12.68
C PHE A 88 3.43 6.43 11.66
N ILE A 89 2.13 6.11 11.70
CA ILE A 89 1.13 6.69 10.80
C ILE A 89 1.11 8.21 10.94
N LYS A 90 1.10 8.74 12.17
CA LYS A 90 1.18 10.17 12.44
C LYS A 90 2.44 10.80 11.83
N LYS A 91 3.61 10.16 11.97
CA LYS A 91 4.86 10.65 11.37
C LYS A 91 4.78 10.71 9.84
N VAL A 92 4.22 9.66 9.20
CA VAL A 92 4.03 9.63 7.74
C VAL A 92 3.10 10.76 7.30
N ILE A 93 1.97 10.93 7.98
CA ILE A 93 1.00 12.00 7.66
C ILE A 93 1.61 13.40 7.84
N LEU A 94 2.35 13.62 8.93
CA LEU A 94 3.01 14.91 9.19
C LEU A 94 4.05 15.25 8.13
N HIS A 95 4.75 14.26 7.58
CA HIS A 95 5.67 14.46 6.46
C HIS A 95 4.96 15.07 5.23
N TYR A 96 3.68 14.74 5.03
CA TYR A 96 2.81 15.31 3.99
C TYR A 96 2.00 16.53 4.48
N GLY A 97 2.42 17.20 5.56
CA GLY A 97 1.73 18.40 6.05
C GLY A 97 0.29 18.16 6.53
N ASN A 98 -0.05 16.94 6.94
CA ASN A 98 -1.41 16.48 7.28
C ASN A 98 -2.41 16.44 6.12
N ASP A 99 -1.91 16.43 4.88
CA ASP A 99 -2.74 16.32 3.67
C ASP A 99 -2.09 15.36 2.67
N LEU A 100 -2.71 14.19 2.49
CA LEU A 100 -2.28 13.21 1.47
C LEU A 100 -2.90 13.52 0.10
N GLY A 101 -3.69 14.60 -0.01
CA GLY A 101 -4.44 14.95 -1.21
C GLY A 101 -5.41 13.83 -1.60
N GLN A 102 -5.12 13.18 -2.72
CA GLN A 102 -5.88 12.01 -3.23
C GLN A 102 -5.08 10.71 -3.17
N THR A 103 -3.87 10.74 -2.61
CA THR A 103 -3.00 9.56 -2.52
C THR A 103 -3.39 8.70 -1.33
N ASN A 104 -3.59 7.42 -1.59
CA ASN A 104 -3.89 6.42 -0.58
C ASN A 104 -2.58 5.89 0.05
N LEU A 105 -2.59 5.62 1.35
CA LEU A 105 -1.45 5.00 2.04
C LEU A 105 -1.75 3.54 2.34
N ILE A 106 -0.80 2.66 2.05
CA ILE A 106 -0.84 1.26 2.50
C ILE A 106 0.32 1.02 3.45
N ILE A 107 -0.01 0.71 4.69
CA ILE A 107 0.94 0.32 5.71
C ILE A 107 1.15 -1.19 5.62
N LEU A 108 2.41 -1.59 5.41
CA LEU A 108 2.82 -2.99 5.25
C LEU A 108 3.59 -3.46 6.49
N PRO A 109 2.99 -4.26 7.38
CA PRO A 109 3.67 -4.75 8.56
C PRO A 109 4.76 -5.75 8.18
N GLN A 110 5.98 -5.47 8.62
CA GLN A 110 7.19 -6.28 8.48
C GLN A 110 7.85 -6.53 9.86
N ALA A 111 7.10 -6.35 10.93
CA ALA A 111 7.57 -6.49 12.31
C ALA A 111 7.94 -7.94 12.64
N LYS A 112 8.89 -8.09 13.56
CA LYS A 112 9.28 -9.39 14.14
C LYS A 112 8.92 -9.44 15.63
N PRO A 113 8.46 -10.58 16.18
CA PRO A 113 8.11 -11.83 15.49
C PRO A 113 6.78 -11.72 14.72
N TYR A 114 6.64 -12.50 13.64
CA TYR A 114 5.53 -12.40 12.67
C TYR A 114 4.19 -13.00 13.14
N THR A 115 4.13 -13.52 14.36
CA THR A 115 3.13 -14.53 14.75
C THR A 115 1.99 -14.01 15.61
N THR A 116 2.12 -12.83 16.22
CA THR A 116 1.08 -12.30 17.11
C THR A 116 1.09 -10.78 17.10
N PHE A 117 -0.07 -10.17 16.83
CA PHE A 117 -0.28 -8.75 17.10
C PHE A 117 -1.62 -8.56 17.82
N ASP A 118 -1.59 -7.74 18.88
CA ASP A 118 -2.78 -7.28 19.59
C ASP A 118 -3.04 -5.83 19.14
N LEU A 119 -3.74 -5.69 18.02
CA LEU A 119 -4.13 -4.41 17.48
C LEU A 119 -5.63 -4.21 17.63
N ASN A 120 -6.00 -3.28 18.50
CA ASN A 120 -7.35 -2.77 18.56
C ASN A 120 -7.56 -1.72 17.45
N PHE A 121 -8.02 -2.16 16.29
CA PHE A 121 -8.24 -1.29 15.13
C PHE A 121 -9.31 -0.21 15.36
N ASN A 122 -10.28 -0.43 16.26
CA ASN A 122 -11.26 0.60 16.64
C ASN A 122 -10.57 1.80 17.32
N LYS A 123 -9.68 1.52 18.28
CA LYS A 123 -8.90 2.57 18.95
C LYS A 123 -7.95 3.26 17.97
N LEU A 124 -7.27 2.50 17.13
CA LEU A 124 -6.35 3.06 16.12
C LEU A 124 -7.09 3.97 15.12
N HIS A 125 -8.26 3.56 14.64
CA HIS A 125 -9.13 4.39 13.78
C HIS A 125 -9.51 5.71 14.47
N ALA A 126 -9.93 5.66 15.73
CA ALA A 126 -10.27 6.84 16.51
C ALA A 126 -9.05 7.77 16.69
N ASP A 127 -7.88 7.21 17.03
CA ASP A 127 -6.63 7.96 17.16
C ASP A 127 -6.28 8.67 15.84
N ILE A 128 -6.37 7.99 14.70
CA ILE A 128 -6.09 8.57 13.37
C ILE A 128 -7.10 9.66 13.02
N LYS A 129 -8.40 9.46 13.28
CA LYS A 129 -9.42 10.49 13.05
C LYS A 129 -9.19 11.76 13.85
N SER A 130 -8.63 11.64 15.07
CA SER A 130 -8.31 12.80 15.90
C SER A 130 -7.26 13.74 15.28
N LEU A 131 -6.51 13.27 14.27
CA LEU A 131 -5.51 14.08 13.55
C LEU A 131 -6.14 15.13 12.62
N SER A 132 -7.47 15.15 12.44
CA SER A 132 -8.18 16.15 11.61
C SER A 132 -7.60 16.27 10.19
N LEU A 133 -7.40 15.14 9.53
CA LEU A 133 -6.82 15.07 8.19
C LEU A 133 -7.72 15.78 7.17
N LYS A 134 -7.13 16.58 6.27
CA LYS A 134 -7.85 17.24 5.16
C LYS A 134 -7.95 16.37 3.90
N SER A 135 -7.22 15.27 3.90
CA SER A 135 -7.06 14.33 2.79
C SER A 135 -8.37 13.66 2.36
N LYS A 136 -8.52 13.42 1.06
CA LYS A 136 -9.50 12.47 0.50
C LYS A 136 -8.94 11.05 0.36
N GLY A 137 -7.62 10.91 0.37
CA GLY A 137 -6.93 9.62 0.33
C GLY A 137 -7.18 8.78 1.58
N GLU A 138 -7.20 7.47 1.39
CA GLU A 138 -7.53 6.47 2.39
C GLU A 138 -6.25 5.88 3.02
N ILE A 139 -6.34 5.40 4.25
CA ILE A 139 -5.21 4.76 4.95
C ILE A 139 -5.58 3.30 5.20
N TYR A 140 -4.75 2.41 4.67
CA TYR A 140 -4.95 0.98 4.73
C TYR A 140 -3.85 0.31 5.54
N PHE A 141 -4.22 -0.75 6.26
CA PHE A 141 -3.31 -1.68 6.89
C PHE A 141 -3.49 -3.05 6.24
N LYS A 142 -2.50 -3.48 5.47
CA LYS A 142 -2.58 -4.73 4.69
C LYS A 142 -1.68 -5.79 5.29
N PHE A 143 -2.20 -6.98 5.52
CA PHE A 143 -1.43 -8.11 6.03
C PHE A 143 -1.91 -9.42 5.43
N ASN A 144 -1.08 -10.45 5.59
CA ASN A 144 -1.43 -11.81 5.23
C ASN A 144 -1.83 -12.56 6.51
N GLU A 145 -3.03 -13.12 6.53
CA GLU A 145 -3.59 -13.85 7.67
C GLU A 145 -3.28 -15.34 7.48
N MET A 146 -2.16 -15.78 8.07
CA MET A 146 -1.73 -17.19 8.12
C MET A 146 -1.63 -17.90 6.76
N ASN A 147 -1.18 -17.20 5.72
CA ASN A 147 -1.14 -17.66 4.32
C ASN A 147 -2.49 -18.13 3.75
N LYS A 148 -3.60 -17.78 4.41
CA LYS A 148 -4.96 -18.14 3.97
C LYS A 148 -5.65 -17.01 3.25
N ASN A 149 -5.51 -15.80 3.79
CA ASN A 149 -6.16 -14.61 3.23
C ASN A 149 -5.16 -13.47 3.11
N ASN A 150 -5.28 -12.69 2.04
CA ASN A 150 -4.84 -11.31 2.07
C ASN A 150 -5.95 -10.49 2.74
N VAL A 151 -5.57 -9.64 3.69
CA VAL A 151 -6.51 -8.78 4.42
C VAL A 151 -6.10 -7.32 4.26
N ILE A 152 -7.07 -6.46 4.00
CA ILE A 152 -6.96 -5.02 4.10
C ILE A 152 -7.92 -4.54 5.17
N ILE A 153 -7.39 -3.74 6.10
CA ILE A 153 -8.20 -2.95 7.04
C ILE A 153 -8.07 -1.49 6.63
N GLU A 154 -9.18 -0.87 6.26
CA GLU A 154 -9.25 0.59 6.12
C GLU A 154 -9.25 1.19 7.53
N LEU A 155 -8.26 2.03 7.81
CA LEU A 155 -8.11 2.76 9.07
C LEU A 155 -8.65 4.18 8.98
N TYR A 156 -8.79 4.73 7.78
CA TYR A 156 -9.33 6.06 7.50
C TYR A 156 -9.78 6.14 6.03
N PRO A 157 -10.89 6.82 5.71
CA PRO A 157 -11.79 7.58 6.60
C PRO A 157 -12.81 6.72 7.34
N LYS A 158 -13.03 5.46 6.92
CA LYS A 158 -13.90 4.51 7.58
C LYS A 158 -13.06 3.40 8.21
N LEU A 159 -13.70 2.63 9.08
CA LEU A 159 -13.15 1.40 9.61
C LEU A 159 -13.87 0.24 8.93
N SER A 160 -13.17 -0.42 8.01
CA SER A 160 -13.69 -1.56 7.25
C SER A 160 -12.63 -2.65 7.13
N LYS A 161 -13.06 -3.91 6.99
CA LYS A 161 -12.17 -5.06 6.76
C LYS A 161 -12.62 -5.76 5.49
N THR A 162 -11.70 -5.94 4.55
CA THR A 162 -11.88 -6.76 3.35
C THR A 162 -10.86 -7.88 3.38
N SER A 163 -11.29 -9.09 3.00
CA SER A 163 -10.47 -10.28 3.01
C SER A 163 -10.70 -11.05 1.73
N VAL A 164 -9.61 -11.43 1.06
CA VAL A 164 -9.64 -12.25 -0.16
C VAL A 164 -8.76 -13.48 0.04
N PRO A 165 -9.17 -14.66 -0.47
CA PRO A 165 -8.35 -15.86 -0.40
C PRO A 165 -6.96 -15.60 -0.98
N PHE A 166 -5.92 -16.03 -0.27
CA PHE A 166 -4.57 -16.01 -0.77
C PHE A 166 -4.39 -17.21 -1.71
N VAL A 167 -4.17 -16.93 -2.99
CA VAL A 167 -3.85 -17.93 -4.01
C VAL A 167 -2.48 -17.60 -4.55
N LEU A 168 -1.58 -18.59 -4.58
CA LEU A 168 -0.27 -18.39 -5.17
C LEU A 168 -0.44 -18.10 -6.66
N PRO A 169 0.35 -17.18 -7.24
CA PRO A 169 0.27 -16.90 -8.67
C PRO A 169 0.48 -18.16 -9.54
N SER A 170 1.31 -19.11 -9.10
CA SER A 170 1.52 -20.41 -9.77
C SER A 170 0.26 -21.25 -9.90
N ASP A 171 -0.71 -21.04 -9.01
CA ASP A 171 -1.93 -21.86 -8.93
C ASP A 171 -3.06 -21.22 -9.74
N LYS A 172 -2.86 -20.00 -10.26
CA LYS A 172 -3.81 -19.30 -11.15
C LYS A 172 -3.55 -19.56 -12.64
N PHE A 173 -2.42 -20.18 -13.02
CA PHE A 173 -1.99 -20.41 -14.41
C PHE A 173 -1.69 -21.88 -14.71
#